data_AF-A0A800DQF4-F1
#
_entry.id   AF-A0A800DQF4-F1
#
_cell.length_a   1.000
_cell.length_b   1.000
_cell.length_c   1.000
_cell.angle_alpha   90.00
_cell.angle_beta   90.00
_cell.angle_gamma   90.00
#
_symmetry.space_group_name_H-M   'P 1'
#
loop_
_entity.id
_entity.type
_entity.pdbx_description
1 polymer ?
#
loop_
_entity_poly.entity_id
_entity_poly.type
_entity_poly.pdbx_seq_one_letter_code
_entity_poly.pdbx_strand_id
1 'polypeptide(L)'
;MRKQLEYIIVMFFISTIWIPAGFPQTQNIASINNMIDDAVNKAVESLINVDSKIKTVAIWSIEASSESPIDVASIDKKFTRALIKADNFSRFTVIDGTVLQMRASELNLEFSKVIDRSKMIEIGKALDIDAFLYGSAALGDEEIILNLNLVDTQTGALIWLDEIRGQDPVLIARREQEAKEAQIALQREEAAKRLKSRVDATLRSLLLPGLGQLYTENNSRGITYFFIEGIAWIIFLQDVISDQDGNGNTTETGIRIQRNIGLGLIGINHIISAIDGGLSAHSYNKQLKSKYNLSLELHKSTKQLLLTYRYHF
;
A
#
# COMPACT_ATOMS: atom_id res chain seq x y z
N MET A 1 -10.49 -25.64 -49.61
CA MET A 1 -10.41 -25.08 -48.24
C MET A 1 -10.27 -26.21 -47.22
N ARG A 2 -9.09 -26.85 -47.14
CA ARG A 2 -8.85 -27.99 -46.23
C ARG A 2 -7.36 -28.14 -45.84
N LYS A 3 -6.63 -27.02 -45.80
CA LYS A 3 -5.17 -26.96 -45.52
C LYS A 3 -4.75 -25.77 -44.64
N GLN A 4 -5.66 -25.23 -43.81
CA GLN A 4 -5.33 -24.18 -42.83
C GLN A 4 -5.69 -24.55 -41.39
N LEU A 5 -5.99 -25.82 -41.10
CA LEU A 5 -6.41 -26.28 -39.77
C LEU A 5 -5.41 -27.27 -39.13
N GLU A 6 -4.14 -27.26 -39.56
CA GLU A 6 -3.09 -28.11 -38.97
C GLU A 6 -1.99 -27.30 -38.25
N TYR A 7 -2.09 -25.97 -38.21
CA TYR A 7 -1.07 -25.12 -37.58
C TYR A 7 -1.41 -24.65 -36.16
N ILE A 8 -2.53 -25.10 -35.57
CA ILE A 8 -2.97 -24.68 -34.22
C ILE A 8 -2.72 -25.77 -33.16
N ILE A 9 -2.36 -27.00 -33.54
CA ILE A 9 -2.25 -28.14 -32.60
C ILE A 9 -0.80 -28.50 -32.20
N VAL A 10 0.22 -27.83 -32.75
CA VAL A 10 1.65 -28.09 -32.41
C VAL A 10 2.28 -27.04 -31.48
N MET A 11 1.52 -26.02 -31.04
CA MET A 11 1.94 -25.02 -30.05
C MET A 11 1.55 -25.40 -28.60
N PHE A 12 1.45 -26.71 -28.30
CA PHE A 12 1.30 -27.26 -26.95
C PHE A 12 2.55 -28.06 -26.54
N PHE A 13 3.73 -27.57 -26.92
CA PHE A 13 4.97 -27.97 -26.27
C PHE A 13 5.05 -27.29 -24.91
N ILE A 14 4.53 -28.03 -23.92
CA ILE A 14 5.04 -28.18 -22.55
C ILE A 14 6.26 -27.27 -22.28
N SER A 15 6.00 -26.02 -21.93
CA SER A 15 6.90 -25.27 -21.07
C SER A 15 6.70 -25.82 -19.67
N THR A 16 7.41 -26.90 -19.34
CA THR A 16 7.77 -27.16 -17.94
C THR A 16 8.55 -25.94 -17.49
N ILE A 17 7.86 -25.01 -16.83
CA ILE A 17 8.50 -24.00 -16.01
C ILE A 17 9.28 -24.82 -14.98
N TRP A 18 10.58 -24.90 -15.20
CA TRP A 18 11.52 -25.35 -14.19
C TRP A 18 11.49 -24.24 -13.14
N ILE A 19 10.56 -24.36 -12.19
CA ILE A 19 10.60 -23.57 -10.96
C ILE A 19 11.87 -24.08 -10.29
N PRO A 20 12.96 -23.27 -10.21
CA PRO A 20 14.10 -23.68 -9.42
C PRO A 20 13.52 -23.96 -8.03
N ALA A 21 13.75 -25.19 -7.52
CA ALA A 21 13.46 -25.49 -6.13
C ALA A 21 14.17 -24.41 -5.32
N GLY A 22 13.41 -23.41 -4.87
CA GLY A 22 13.91 -22.36 -4.02
C GLY A 22 14.51 -23.10 -2.85
N PHE A 23 15.82 -22.98 -2.67
CA PHE A 23 16.46 -23.45 -1.45
C PHE A 23 15.61 -22.91 -0.31
N PRO A 24 15.11 -23.77 0.60
CA PRO A 24 14.26 -23.31 1.68
C PRO A 24 15.05 -22.21 2.40
N GLN A 25 14.60 -20.96 2.23
CA GLN A 25 15.09 -19.90 3.09
C GLN A 25 14.81 -20.43 4.48
N THR A 26 15.84 -20.56 5.30
CA THR A 26 15.69 -20.92 6.70
C THR A 26 14.83 -19.84 7.32
N GLN A 27 13.51 -20.03 7.29
CA GLN A 27 12.58 -19.09 7.86
C GLN A 27 12.95 -18.95 9.31
N ASN A 28 13.03 -17.70 9.76
CA ASN A 28 13.40 -17.41 11.12
C ASN A 28 12.37 -18.07 12.04
N ILE A 29 12.82 -18.89 13.00
CA ILE A 29 11.95 -19.57 13.99
C ILE A 29 11.02 -18.56 14.69
N ALA A 30 11.46 -17.32 14.89
CA ALA A 30 10.61 -16.25 15.43
C ALA A 30 9.43 -15.92 14.51
N SER A 31 9.67 -15.87 13.20
CA SER A 31 8.64 -15.60 12.19
C SER A 31 7.60 -16.72 12.15
N ILE A 32 8.04 -17.98 12.14
CA ILE A 32 7.14 -19.15 12.21
C ILE A 32 6.28 -19.08 13.48
N ASN A 33 6.87 -18.75 14.63
CA ASN A 33 6.12 -18.62 15.88
C ASN A 33 5.05 -17.52 15.84
N ASN A 34 5.36 -16.39 15.21
CA ASN A 34 4.40 -15.30 15.00
C ASN A 34 3.26 -15.72 14.06
N MET A 35 3.57 -16.42 12.97
CA MET A 35 2.55 -16.97 12.06
C MET A 35 1.63 -17.95 12.80
N ILE A 36 2.19 -18.83 13.64
CA ILE A 36 1.41 -19.75 14.48
C ILE A 36 0.50 -18.95 15.43
N ASP A 37 1.01 -17.93 16.11
CA ASP A 37 0.19 -17.11 17.01
C ASP A 37 -0.98 -16.44 16.28
N ASP A 38 -0.71 -15.87 15.10
CA ASP A 38 -1.75 -15.27 14.25
C ASP A 38 -2.80 -16.30 13.80
N ALA A 39 -2.37 -17.46 13.29
CA ALA A 39 -3.28 -18.53 12.89
C ALA A 39 -4.13 -19.06 14.06
N VAL A 40 -3.51 -19.30 15.22
CA VAL A 40 -4.21 -19.79 16.41
C VAL A 40 -5.27 -18.79 16.87
N ASN A 41 -4.92 -17.50 16.93
CA ASN A 41 -5.88 -16.47 17.34
C ASN A 41 -7.10 -16.41 16.41
N LYS A 42 -6.88 -16.42 15.08
CA LYS A 42 -7.96 -16.46 14.08
C LYS A 42 -8.82 -17.73 14.20
N ALA A 43 -8.19 -18.88 14.40
CA ALA A 43 -8.89 -20.14 14.60
C ALA A 43 -9.79 -20.10 15.84
N VAL A 44 -9.28 -19.54 16.94
CA VAL A 44 -10.05 -19.37 18.19
C VAL A 44 -11.22 -18.42 17.98
N GLU A 45 -11.03 -17.29 17.31
CA GLU A 45 -12.12 -16.36 16.98
C GLU A 45 -13.24 -17.05 16.17
N SER A 46 -12.89 -17.92 15.22
CA SER A 46 -13.84 -18.74 14.45
C SER A 46 -14.56 -19.76 15.36
N LEU A 47 -13.80 -20.45 16.22
CA LEU A 47 -14.30 -21.52 17.08
C LEU A 47 -15.24 -21.04 18.21
N ILE A 48 -15.09 -19.80 18.69
CA ILE A 48 -16.04 -19.18 19.63
C ILE A 48 -17.41 -18.95 18.99
N ASN A 49 -17.65 -19.21 17.70
CA ASN A 49 -18.99 -19.10 17.13
C ASN A 49 -19.71 -20.45 16.93
N VAL A 50 -19.11 -21.55 17.39
CA VAL A 50 -19.69 -22.90 17.30
C VAL A 50 -20.89 -23.09 18.26
N ASP A 51 -21.61 -24.22 18.18
CA ASP A 51 -22.73 -24.55 19.07
C ASP A 51 -22.38 -24.36 20.56
N SER A 52 -23.20 -23.55 21.23
CA SER A 52 -23.11 -23.26 22.67
C SER A 52 -23.22 -24.47 23.59
N LYS A 53 -23.67 -25.62 23.09
CA LYS A 53 -23.74 -26.88 23.84
C LYS A 53 -22.37 -27.48 24.11
N ILE A 54 -21.37 -27.17 23.29
CA ILE A 54 -20.00 -27.67 23.46
C ILE A 54 -19.35 -26.89 24.60
N LYS A 55 -19.06 -27.56 25.71
CA LYS A 55 -18.44 -26.99 26.91
C LYS A 55 -17.03 -27.50 27.12
N THR A 56 -16.75 -28.75 26.77
CA THR A 56 -15.43 -29.36 26.94
C THR A 56 -14.83 -29.72 25.60
N VAL A 57 -13.71 -29.08 25.25
CA VAL A 57 -12.96 -29.35 24.01
C VAL A 57 -11.61 -29.95 24.36
N ALA A 58 -11.25 -31.05 23.72
CA ALA A 58 -9.93 -31.64 23.84
C ALA A 58 -9.16 -31.53 22.53
N ILE A 59 -7.88 -31.19 22.61
CA ILE A 59 -7.00 -31.14 21.44
C ILE A 59 -6.41 -32.54 21.24
N TRP A 60 -6.75 -33.19 20.13
CA TRP A 60 -6.34 -34.57 19.87
C TRP A 60 -4.98 -34.64 19.19
N SER A 61 -4.90 -34.16 17.95
CA SER A 61 -3.64 -34.13 17.20
C SER A 61 -3.72 -33.10 16.08
N ILE A 62 -2.73 -32.22 16.05
CA ILE A 62 -2.45 -31.36 14.91
C ILE A 62 -1.17 -31.89 14.28
N GLU A 63 -1.25 -32.43 13.07
CA GLU A 63 -0.09 -33.06 12.44
C GLU A 63 0.65 -32.06 11.53
N ALA A 64 1.96 -32.08 11.55
CA ALA A 64 2.78 -31.39 10.55
C ALA A 64 3.63 -32.42 9.80
N SER A 65 4.01 -32.12 8.56
CA SER A 65 4.99 -32.93 7.84
C SER A 65 6.26 -33.08 8.68
N SER A 66 6.87 -34.28 8.68
CA SER A 66 8.11 -34.55 9.42
C SER A 66 9.30 -33.69 8.97
N GLU A 67 9.22 -33.15 7.75
CA GLU A 67 10.22 -32.24 7.18
C GLU A 67 9.93 -30.76 7.49
N SER A 68 8.77 -30.48 8.10
CA SER A 68 8.36 -29.13 8.44
C SER A 68 9.11 -28.62 9.68
N PRO A 69 9.59 -27.37 9.69
CA PRO A 69 10.20 -26.77 10.87
C PRO A 69 9.17 -26.35 11.94
N ILE A 70 7.90 -26.70 11.76
CA ILE A 70 6.81 -26.42 12.69
C ILE A 70 6.95 -27.29 13.95
N ASP A 71 7.06 -26.64 15.12
CA ASP A 71 6.92 -27.31 16.41
C ASP A 71 5.43 -27.53 16.75
N VAL A 72 4.92 -28.72 16.45
CA VAL A 72 3.53 -29.11 16.75
C VAL A 72 3.20 -28.97 18.24
N ALA A 73 4.13 -29.30 19.13
CA ALA A 73 3.89 -29.18 20.57
C ALA A 73 3.71 -27.72 21.00
N SER A 74 4.31 -26.77 20.26
CA SER A 74 4.07 -25.34 20.43
C SER A 74 2.66 -24.95 19.99
N ILE A 75 2.16 -25.51 18.88
CA ILE A 75 0.79 -25.26 18.39
C ILE A 75 -0.24 -25.70 19.44
N ASP A 76 -0.14 -26.93 19.95
CA ASP A 76 -1.09 -27.46 20.95
C ASP A 76 -1.14 -26.56 22.19
N LYS A 77 0.04 -26.18 22.72
CA LYS A 77 0.14 -25.28 23.89
C LYS A 77 -0.45 -23.89 23.61
N LYS A 78 -0.24 -23.35 22.40
CA LYS A 78 -0.77 -22.04 22.00
C LYS A 78 -2.29 -22.10 21.86
N PHE A 79 -2.85 -23.16 21.26
CA PHE A 79 -4.30 -23.37 21.23
C PHE A 79 -4.90 -23.48 22.63
N THR A 80 -4.35 -24.33 23.49
CA THR A 80 -4.82 -24.47 24.87
C THR A 80 -4.86 -23.11 25.56
N ARG A 81 -3.78 -22.34 25.46
CA ARG A 81 -3.70 -21.00 26.06
C ARG A 81 -4.70 -20.02 25.45
N ALA A 82 -4.84 -20.01 24.12
CA ALA A 82 -5.72 -19.08 23.42
C ALA A 82 -7.19 -19.38 23.68
N LEU A 83 -7.60 -20.65 23.64
CA LEU A 83 -8.97 -21.09 23.95
C LEU A 83 -9.36 -20.81 25.41
N ILE A 84 -8.44 -21.01 26.36
CA ILE A 84 -8.68 -20.67 27.78
C ILE A 84 -8.87 -19.15 27.96
N LYS A 85 -8.10 -18.33 27.23
CA LYS A 85 -8.20 -16.87 27.30
C LYS A 85 -9.41 -16.30 26.57
N ALA A 86 -9.88 -17.01 25.54
CA ALA A 86 -11.02 -16.61 24.75
C ALA A 86 -12.28 -16.50 25.62
N ASP A 87 -13.04 -15.42 25.43
CA ASP A 87 -14.35 -15.20 26.04
C ASP A 87 -14.37 -15.23 27.59
N ASN A 88 -13.39 -14.58 28.23
CA ASN A 88 -13.28 -14.43 29.69
C ASN A 88 -13.34 -15.77 30.46
N PHE A 89 -12.62 -16.80 29.99
CA PHE A 89 -12.49 -18.12 30.64
C PHE A 89 -13.79 -18.92 30.81
N SER A 90 -14.90 -18.50 30.18
CA SER A 90 -16.22 -18.99 30.56
C SER A 90 -16.85 -19.99 29.60
N ARG A 91 -16.36 -20.06 28.35
CA ARG A 91 -17.02 -20.86 27.31
C ARG A 91 -16.55 -22.30 27.25
N PHE A 92 -15.24 -22.54 27.16
CA PHE A 92 -14.69 -23.88 26.97
C PHE A 92 -13.78 -24.28 28.14
N THR A 93 -13.99 -25.49 28.65
CA THR A 93 -12.99 -26.24 29.40
C THR A 93 -12.10 -26.95 28.40
N VAL A 94 -10.80 -26.63 28.39
CA VAL A 94 -9.86 -27.21 27.42
C VAL A 94 -9.04 -28.29 28.08
N ILE A 95 -9.05 -29.50 27.50
CA ILE A 95 -8.17 -30.60 27.92
C ILE A 95 -6.96 -30.66 27.00
N ASP A 96 -5.78 -30.46 27.59
CA ASP A 96 -4.50 -30.60 26.90
C ASP A 96 -4.26 -32.04 26.44
N GLY A 97 -3.62 -32.21 25.28
CA GLY A 97 -3.35 -33.53 24.70
C GLY A 97 -2.54 -34.46 25.62
N THR A 98 -1.63 -33.93 26.43
CA THR A 98 -0.85 -34.74 27.39
C THR A 98 -1.71 -35.29 28.52
N VAL A 99 -2.67 -34.48 29.02
CA VAL A 99 -3.63 -34.88 30.05
C VAL A 99 -4.64 -35.87 29.48
N LEU A 100 -5.09 -35.65 28.25
CA LEU A 100 -5.96 -36.56 27.52
C LEU A 100 -5.32 -37.94 27.37
N GLN A 101 -4.06 -38.00 26.93
CA GLN A 101 -3.34 -39.25 26.75
C GLN A 101 -3.14 -40.01 28.08
N MET A 102 -2.83 -39.29 29.16
CA MET A 102 -2.71 -39.85 30.51
C MET A 102 -4.03 -40.50 30.95
N ARG A 103 -5.14 -39.77 30.88
CA ARG A 103 -6.47 -40.27 31.29
C ARG A 103 -6.94 -41.44 30.42
N ALA A 104 -6.70 -41.40 29.12
CA ALA A 104 -7.02 -42.50 28.22
C ALA A 104 -6.24 -43.77 28.61
N SER A 105 -4.96 -43.63 28.95
CA SER A 105 -4.10 -44.76 29.37
C SER A 105 -4.56 -45.38 30.69
N GLU A 106 -5.00 -44.56 31.66
CA GLU A 106 -5.56 -45.04 32.94
C GLU A 106 -6.81 -45.91 32.77
N LEU A 107 -7.59 -45.64 31.72
CA LEU A 107 -8.78 -46.40 31.34
C LEU A 107 -8.49 -47.59 30.42
N ASN A 108 -7.21 -47.88 30.14
CA ASN A 108 -6.76 -48.86 29.14
C ASN A 108 -7.34 -48.60 27.73
N LEU A 109 -7.60 -47.34 27.39
CA LEU A 109 -8.04 -46.94 26.05
C LEU A 109 -6.82 -46.68 25.17
N GLU A 110 -6.77 -47.29 23.99
CA GLU A 110 -5.68 -47.09 23.04
C GLU A 110 -5.77 -45.71 22.38
N PHE A 111 -4.97 -44.76 22.85
CA PHE A 111 -4.82 -43.47 22.21
C PHE A 111 -3.95 -43.59 20.95
N SER A 112 -4.60 -43.79 19.81
CA SER A 112 -3.95 -43.83 18.50
C SER A 112 -3.75 -42.41 17.97
N LYS A 113 -2.58 -42.16 17.36
CA LYS A 113 -2.36 -40.94 16.57
C LYS A 113 -3.26 -40.92 15.31
N VAL A 114 -3.57 -42.09 14.78
CA VAL A 114 -4.53 -42.22 13.67
C VAL A 114 -5.92 -41.89 14.16
N ILE A 115 -6.54 -40.90 13.52
CA ILE A 115 -7.89 -40.40 13.81
C ILE A 115 -8.92 -41.49 13.45
N ASP A 116 -9.54 -42.08 14.46
CA ASP A 116 -10.67 -43.00 14.33
C ASP A 116 -11.89 -42.42 15.07
N ARG A 117 -12.94 -42.08 14.32
CA ARG A 117 -14.16 -41.48 14.87
C ARG A 117 -14.81 -42.36 15.94
N SER A 118 -14.74 -43.69 15.81
CA SER A 118 -15.32 -44.62 16.79
C SER A 118 -14.59 -44.51 18.12
N LYS A 119 -13.26 -44.47 18.08
CA LYS A 119 -12.40 -44.25 19.26
C LYS A 119 -12.61 -42.87 19.87
N MET A 120 -12.81 -41.84 19.04
CA MET A 120 -13.13 -40.49 19.52
C MET A 120 -14.46 -40.46 20.29
N ILE A 121 -15.50 -41.14 19.79
CA ILE A 121 -16.78 -41.24 20.51
C ILE A 121 -16.59 -41.98 21.84
N GLU A 122 -15.85 -43.09 21.84
CA GLU A 122 -15.58 -43.90 23.04
C GLU A 122 -14.82 -43.11 24.11
N ILE A 123 -13.67 -42.53 23.75
CA ILE A 123 -12.84 -41.74 24.66
C ILE A 123 -13.58 -40.49 25.11
N GLY A 124 -14.31 -39.83 24.20
CA GLY A 124 -15.07 -38.63 24.53
C GLY A 124 -16.16 -38.88 25.57
N LYS A 125 -16.92 -39.98 25.43
CA LYS A 125 -17.91 -40.40 26.42
C LYS A 125 -17.27 -40.83 27.75
N ALA A 126 -16.13 -41.52 27.69
CA ALA A 126 -15.45 -41.98 28.90
C ALA A 126 -14.85 -40.84 29.73
N LEU A 127 -14.43 -39.74 29.08
CA LEU A 127 -13.74 -38.62 29.70
C LEU A 127 -14.57 -37.33 29.81
N ASP A 128 -15.87 -37.39 29.50
CA ASP A 128 -16.81 -36.24 29.52
C ASP A 128 -16.32 -35.07 28.65
N ILE A 129 -15.85 -35.39 27.43
CA ILE A 129 -15.41 -34.43 26.42
C ILE A 129 -16.53 -34.26 25.41
N ASP A 130 -16.97 -33.04 25.13
CA ASP A 130 -18.05 -32.78 24.15
C ASP A 130 -17.53 -32.79 22.72
N ALA A 131 -16.31 -32.30 22.48
CA ALA A 131 -15.73 -32.24 21.15
C ALA A 131 -14.21 -32.42 21.13
N PHE A 132 -13.70 -32.95 20.02
CA PHE A 132 -12.27 -33.04 19.73
C PHE A 132 -11.87 -32.12 18.59
N LEU A 133 -10.83 -31.33 18.83
CA LEU A 133 -10.14 -30.53 17.82
C LEU A 133 -8.94 -31.30 17.27
N TYR A 134 -8.87 -31.48 15.96
CA TYR A 134 -7.74 -32.12 15.28
C TYR A 134 -7.49 -31.49 13.91
N GLY A 135 -6.34 -31.74 13.31
CA GLY A 135 -6.04 -31.16 12.01
C GLY A 135 -4.62 -31.35 11.53
N SER A 136 -4.21 -30.48 10.61
CA SER A 136 -2.85 -30.44 10.11
C SER A 136 -2.32 -29.02 10.01
N ALA A 137 -1.02 -28.84 10.16
CA ALA A 137 -0.29 -27.61 9.95
C ALA A 137 0.70 -27.77 8.79
N ALA A 138 0.67 -26.84 7.84
CA ALA A 138 1.61 -26.76 6.73
C ALA A 138 2.27 -25.37 6.70
N LEU A 139 3.56 -25.33 6.38
CA LEU A 139 4.30 -24.09 6.23
C LEU A 139 4.40 -23.75 4.74
N GLY A 140 3.90 -22.57 4.37
CA GLY A 140 4.15 -21.94 3.07
C GLY A 140 5.31 -20.94 3.16
N ASP A 141 5.57 -20.25 2.04
CA ASP A 141 6.70 -19.31 1.94
C ASP A 141 6.60 -18.11 2.91
N GLU A 142 5.38 -17.68 3.23
CA GLU A 142 5.12 -16.48 4.06
C GLU A 142 3.93 -16.66 5.01
N GLU A 143 3.37 -17.86 5.08
CA GLU A 143 2.21 -18.15 5.90
C GLU A 143 2.27 -19.56 6.45
N ILE A 144 1.60 -19.77 7.58
CA ILE A 144 1.24 -21.09 8.07
C ILE A 144 -0.23 -21.35 7.75
N ILE A 145 -0.53 -22.55 7.28
CA ILE A 145 -1.89 -23.00 6.98
C ILE A 145 -2.26 -24.06 8.01
N LEU A 146 -3.32 -23.81 8.77
CA LEU A 146 -3.92 -24.75 9.69
C LEU A 146 -5.26 -25.25 9.11
N ASN A 147 -5.33 -26.54 8.81
CA ASN A 147 -6.59 -27.21 8.44
C ASN A 147 -7.14 -27.90 9.67
N LEU A 148 -8.21 -27.37 10.24
CA LEU A 148 -8.70 -27.78 11.55
C LEU A 148 -10.13 -28.30 11.47
N ASN A 149 -10.42 -29.33 12.25
CA ASN A 149 -11.69 -30.02 12.33
C ASN A 149 -12.11 -30.13 13.79
N LEU A 150 -13.38 -29.89 14.07
CA LEU A 150 -13.99 -30.12 15.37
C LEU A 150 -15.10 -31.18 15.22
N VAL A 151 -14.98 -32.28 15.96
CA VAL A 151 -15.93 -33.38 15.92
C VAL A 151 -16.61 -33.53 17.28
N ASP A 152 -17.95 -33.58 17.24
CA ASP A 152 -18.81 -33.89 18.39
C ASP A 152 -18.63 -35.37 18.79
N THR A 153 -18.32 -35.63 20.06
CA THR A 153 -18.07 -36.97 20.59
C THR A 153 -19.35 -37.77 20.85
N GLN A 154 -20.50 -37.12 20.95
CA GLN A 154 -21.78 -37.79 21.19
C GLN A 154 -22.28 -38.45 19.91
N THR A 155 -22.14 -37.74 18.79
CA THR A 155 -22.68 -38.11 17.49
C THR A 155 -21.61 -38.57 16.49
N GLY A 156 -20.35 -38.18 16.69
CA GLY A 156 -19.28 -38.33 15.70
C GLY A 156 -19.39 -37.36 14.53
N ALA A 157 -20.28 -36.36 14.61
CA ALA A 157 -20.49 -35.40 13.54
C ALA A 157 -19.37 -34.34 13.50
N LEU A 158 -18.95 -33.97 12.29
CA LEU A 158 -18.09 -32.81 12.08
C LEU A 158 -18.94 -31.55 12.26
N ILE A 159 -18.67 -30.79 13.33
CA ILE A 159 -19.45 -29.60 13.72
C ILE A 159 -18.78 -28.28 13.35
N TRP A 160 -17.48 -28.31 13.06
CA TRP A 160 -16.74 -27.16 12.54
C TRP A 160 -15.53 -27.63 11.72
N LEU A 161 -15.23 -26.92 10.64
CA LEU A 161 -14.12 -27.15 9.72
C LEU A 161 -13.66 -25.79 9.22
N ASP A 162 -12.37 -25.52 9.28
CA ASP A 162 -11.81 -24.25 8.80
C ASP A 162 -10.37 -24.42 8.29
N GLU A 163 -10.02 -23.61 7.29
CA GLU A 163 -8.67 -23.45 6.77
C GLU A 163 -8.18 -22.06 7.20
N ILE A 164 -7.33 -22.02 8.22
CA ILE A 164 -6.86 -20.77 8.81
C ILE A 164 -5.44 -20.47 8.35
N ARG A 165 -5.24 -19.24 7.85
CA ARG A 165 -3.95 -18.76 7.38
C ARG A 165 -3.38 -17.74 8.35
N GLY A 166 -2.23 -18.06 8.93
CA GLY A 166 -1.47 -17.17 9.81
C GLY A 166 -0.29 -16.58 9.07
N GLN A 167 -0.09 -15.28 9.22
CA GLN A 167 1.02 -14.55 8.63
C GLN A 167 1.85 -13.89 9.72
N ASP A 168 3.11 -13.53 9.43
CA ASP A 168 3.94 -12.82 10.41
C ASP A 168 3.56 -11.32 10.43
N PRO A 169 2.85 -10.82 11.46
CA PRO A 169 2.46 -9.42 11.54
C PRO A 169 3.66 -8.46 11.52
N VAL A 170 4.83 -8.91 11.96
CA VAL A 170 6.06 -8.08 11.95
C VAL A 170 6.55 -7.89 10.51
N LEU A 171 6.53 -8.95 9.70
CA LEU A 171 6.89 -8.85 8.28
C LEU A 171 5.88 -8.02 7.49
N ILE A 172 4.58 -8.17 7.78
CA ILE A 172 3.53 -7.35 7.16
C ILE A 172 3.75 -5.88 7.49
N ALA A 173 3.91 -5.52 8.77
CA ALA A 173 4.12 -4.15 9.20
C ALA A 173 5.38 -3.53 8.57
N ARG A 174 6.46 -4.31 8.47
CA ARG A 174 7.68 -3.88 7.81
C ARG A 174 7.47 -3.60 6.31
N ARG A 175 6.79 -4.49 5.59
CA ARG A 175 6.49 -4.30 4.16
C ARG A 175 5.59 -3.11 3.91
N GLU A 176 4.59 -2.89 4.76
CA GLU A 176 3.74 -1.72 4.68
C GLU A 176 4.54 -0.43 4.89
N GLN A 177 5.48 -0.42 5.84
CA GLN A 177 6.36 0.72 6.05
C GLN A 177 7.26 0.96 4.84
N GLU A 178 7.91 -0.08 4.31
CA GLU A 178 8.76 0.00 3.12
C GLU A 178 7.95 0.49 1.89
N ALA A 179 6.71 0.01 1.72
CA ALA A 179 5.82 0.46 0.65
C ALA A 179 5.40 1.93 0.81
N LYS A 180 5.09 2.38 2.03
CA LYS A 180 4.81 3.78 2.33
C LYS A 180 6.01 4.68 2.05
N GLU A 181 7.20 4.25 2.46
CA GLU A 181 8.45 4.98 2.18
C GLU A 181 8.74 5.08 0.68
N ALA A 182 8.57 3.98 -0.07
CA ALA A 182 8.71 3.96 -1.52
C ALA A 182 7.70 4.88 -2.22
N GLN A 183 6.44 4.90 -1.77
CA GLN A 183 5.41 5.80 -2.30
C GLN A 183 5.75 7.27 -2.02
N ILE A 184 6.23 7.59 -0.82
CA ILE A 184 6.69 8.94 -0.46
C ILE A 184 7.89 9.34 -1.33
N ALA A 185 8.84 8.43 -1.54
CA ALA A 185 10.00 8.68 -2.41
C ALA A 185 9.58 8.98 -3.85
N LEU A 186 8.64 8.20 -4.41
CA LEU A 186 8.10 8.43 -5.76
C LEU A 186 7.41 9.80 -5.86
N GLN A 187 6.55 10.14 -4.89
CA GLN A 187 5.89 11.44 -4.86
C GLN A 187 6.88 12.61 -4.76
N ARG A 188 7.97 12.43 -4.00
CA ARG A 188 9.04 13.43 -3.89
C ARG A 188 9.82 13.57 -5.20
N GLU A 189 10.10 12.48 -5.89
CA GLU A 189 10.75 12.50 -7.21
C GLU A 189 9.88 13.22 -8.24
N GLU A 190 8.58 12.92 -8.27
CA GLU A 190 7.62 13.62 -9.13
C GLU A 190 7.54 15.11 -8.77
N ALA A 191 7.52 15.46 -7.48
CA ALA A 191 7.54 16.85 -7.03
C ALA A 191 8.85 17.55 -7.44
N ALA A 192 9.99 16.87 -7.36
CA ALA A 192 11.27 17.41 -7.81
C ALA A 192 11.26 17.71 -9.31
N LYS A 193 10.69 16.83 -10.14
CA LYS A 193 10.51 17.05 -11.58
C LYS A 193 9.55 18.22 -11.89
N ARG A 194 8.63 18.56 -10.98
CA ARG A 194 7.71 19.69 -11.13
C ARG A 194 8.32 21.05 -10.76
N LEU A 195 9.54 21.10 -10.21
CA LEU A 195 10.19 22.37 -9.89
C LEU A 195 10.34 23.23 -11.15
N LYS A 196 9.93 24.49 -11.03
CA LYS A 196 9.86 25.45 -12.14
C LYS A 196 11.09 26.36 -12.14
N SER A 197 11.70 26.60 -13.30
CA SER A 197 12.86 27.50 -13.38
C SER A 197 12.41 28.96 -13.26
N ARG A 198 13.06 29.71 -12.35
CA ARG A 198 12.79 31.17 -12.19
C ARG A 198 13.17 31.94 -13.45
N VAL A 199 14.30 31.57 -14.06
CA VAL A 199 14.79 32.20 -15.29
C VAL A 199 13.83 31.92 -16.43
N ASP A 200 13.37 30.67 -16.56
CA ASP A 200 12.41 30.31 -17.61
C ASP A 200 11.07 31.05 -17.43
N ALA A 201 10.55 31.13 -16.19
CA ALA A 201 9.35 31.90 -15.90
C ALA A 201 9.50 33.39 -16.24
N THR A 202 10.62 34.02 -15.85
CA THR A 202 10.92 35.42 -16.16
C THR A 202 11.04 35.65 -17.68
N LEU A 203 11.78 34.79 -18.39
CA LEU A 203 11.95 34.91 -19.84
C LEU A 203 10.62 34.75 -20.58
N ARG A 204 9.79 33.78 -20.19
CA ARG A 204 8.44 33.58 -20.75
C ARG A 204 7.57 34.83 -20.58
N SER A 205 7.53 35.40 -19.38
CA SER A 205 6.79 36.64 -19.12
C SER A 205 7.38 37.87 -19.81
N LEU A 206 8.69 37.89 -20.06
CA LEU A 206 9.34 38.95 -20.84
C LEU A 206 9.00 38.85 -22.33
N LEU A 207 8.83 37.64 -22.88
CA LEU A 207 8.42 37.44 -24.26
C LEU A 207 6.93 37.77 -24.44
N LEU A 208 6.08 37.29 -23.54
CA LEU A 208 4.64 37.53 -23.55
C LEU A 208 4.15 37.75 -22.11
N PRO A 209 3.64 38.95 -21.77
CA PRO A 209 3.18 39.26 -20.42
C PRO A 209 2.15 38.25 -19.94
N GLY A 210 2.39 37.68 -18.76
CA GLY A 210 1.52 36.71 -18.11
C GLY A 210 1.90 35.24 -18.31
N LEU A 211 2.77 34.90 -19.27
CA LEU A 211 3.13 33.50 -19.52
C LEU A 211 3.91 32.84 -18.38
N GLY A 212 4.80 33.55 -17.70
CA GLY A 212 5.54 33.03 -16.55
C GLY A 212 4.63 32.70 -15.37
N GLN A 213 3.58 33.51 -15.16
CA GLN A 213 2.55 33.26 -14.15
C GLN A 213 1.75 31.99 -14.49
N LEU A 214 1.34 31.81 -15.74
CA LEU A 214 0.67 30.58 -16.21
C LEU A 214 1.56 29.33 -16.08
N TYR A 215 2.86 29.46 -16.41
CA TYR A 215 3.85 28.39 -16.22
C TYR A 215 3.96 27.92 -14.76
N THR A 216 3.64 28.80 -13.81
CA THR A 216 3.62 28.56 -12.36
C THR A 216 2.23 28.31 -11.79
N GLU A 217 1.26 27.98 -12.65
CA GLU A 217 -0.14 27.66 -12.31
C GLU A 217 -0.90 28.83 -11.64
N ASN A 218 -0.40 30.07 -11.77
CA ASN A 218 -1.04 31.28 -11.26
C ASN A 218 -1.87 31.95 -12.36
N ASN A 219 -2.94 31.27 -12.77
CA ASN A 219 -3.68 31.59 -13.98
C ASN A 219 -4.35 32.97 -13.93
N SER A 220 -4.90 33.37 -12.79
CA SER A 220 -5.57 34.67 -12.64
C SER A 220 -4.62 35.83 -12.90
N ARG A 221 -3.40 35.80 -12.32
CA ARG A 221 -2.39 36.83 -12.57
C ARG A 221 -1.93 36.84 -14.02
N GLY A 222 -1.70 35.66 -14.61
CA GLY A 222 -1.31 35.54 -16.00
C GLY A 222 -2.31 36.20 -16.94
N ILE A 223 -3.60 35.91 -16.75
CA ILE A 223 -4.69 36.50 -17.53
C ILE A 223 -4.75 38.02 -17.36
N THR A 224 -4.54 38.56 -16.15
CA THR A 224 -4.51 40.01 -15.93
C THR A 224 -3.45 40.71 -16.79
N TYR A 225 -2.25 40.15 -16.91
CA TYR A 225 -1.20 40.75 -17.76
C TYR A 225 -1.55 40.72 -19.25
N PHE A 226 -2.22 39.65 -19.73
CA PHE A 226 -2.73 39.60 -21.10
C PHE A 226 -3.79 40.67 -21.35
N PHE A 227 -4.69 40.90 -20.40
CA PHE A 227 -5.69 41.97 -20.52
C PHE A 227 -5.05 43.36 -20.57
N ILE A 228 -4.08 43.64 -19.70
CA ILE A 228 -3.33 44.90 -19.71
C ILE A 228 -2.61 45.08 -21.05
N GLU A 229 -1.98 44.02 -21.56
CA GLU A 229 -1.31 44.02 -22.86
C GLU A 229 -2.29 44.36 -23.99
N GLY A 230 -3.47 43.71 -24.00
CA GLY A 230 -4.51 44.00 -24.99
C GLY A 230 -4.99 45.45 -24.97
N ILE A 231 -5.18 46.03 -23.78
CA ILE A 231 -5.55 47.45 -23.63
C ILE A 231 -4.42 48.36 -24.15
N ALA A 232 -3.16 48.05 -23.85
CA ALA A 232 -2.01 48.84 -24.30
C ALA A 232 -1.86 48.82 -25.82
N TRP A 233 -2.09 47.67 -26.47
CA TRP A 233 -2.14 47.56 -27.93
C TRP A 233 -3.30 48.34 -28.55
N ILE A 234 -4.49 48.35 -27.92
CA ILE A 234 -5.62 49.16 -28.40
C ILE A 234 -5.26 50.65 -28.37
N ILE A 235 -4.66 51.14 -27.28
CA ILE A 235 -4.21 52.54 -27.17
C ILE A 235 -3.16 52.86 -28.24
N PHE A 236 -2.21 51.95 -28.48
CA PHE A 236 -1.19 52.12 -29.50
C PHE A 236 -1.76 52.12 -30.93
N LEU A 237 -2.76 51.28 -31.22
CA LEU A 237 -3.34 51.12 -32.56
C LEU A 237 -4.45 52.12 -32.89
N GLN A 238 -5.12 52.71 -31.89
CA GLN A 238 -6.11 53.79 -32.11
C GLN A 238 -5.50 54.95 -32.91
N ASP A 239 -4.21 55.22 -32.70
CA ASP A 239 -3.41 56.19 -33.44
C ASP A 239 -3.31 55.85 -34.94
N VAL A 240 -3.10 54.58 -35.27
CA VAL A 240 -2.95 54.10 -36.66
C VAL A 240 -4.26 54.22 -37.45
N ILE A 241 -5.40 54.09 -36.76
CA ILE A 241 -6.73 54.12 -37.39
C ILE A 241 -7.23 55.56 -37.56
N SER A 242 -6.91 56.46 -36.62
CA SER A 242 -7.42 57.85 -36.62
C SER A 242 -6.82 58.75 -37.70
N ASP A 243 -5.72 58.35 -38.36
CA ASP A 243 -5.03 59.14 -39.38
C ASP A 243 -5.71 59.07 -40.77
N GLN A 244 -6.75 58.24 -40.93
CA GLN A 244 -7.45 58.06 -42.22
C GLN A 244 -8.54 59.09 -42.55
N ASP A 245 -9.01 59.89 -41.57
CA ASP A 245 -10.19 60.74 -41.78
C ASP A 245 -9.90 62.11 -42.42
N GLY A 246 -8.64 62.43 -42.76
CA GLY A 246 -8.26 63.58 -43.60
C GLY A 246 -8.63 64.98 -43.08
N ASN A 247 -9.32 65.08 -41.94
CA ASN A 247 -9.78 66.33 -41.36
C ASN A 247 -8.72 66.85 -40.37
N GLY A 248 -7.70 67.53 -40.91
CA GLY A 248 -6.42 67.86 -40.28
C GLY A 248 -6.41 68.83 -39.10
N ASN A 249 -7.33 68.69 -38.14
CA ASN A 249 -7.33 69.44 -36.88
C ASN A 249 -6.80 68.64 -35.67
N THR A 250 -6.43 67.37 -35.84
CA THR A 250 -5.63 66.65 -34.86
C THR A 250 -4.19 67.16 -34.92
N THR A 251 -3.75 67.80 -33.84
CA THR A 251 -2.36 68.25 -33.73
C THR A 251 -1.44 67.03 -33.71
N GLU A 252 -0.48 66.98 -34.62
CA GLU A 252 0.57 65.93 -34.73
C GLU A 252 1.21 65.58 -33.37
N THR A 253 1.25 66.55 -32.47
CA THR A 253 1.69 66.41 -31.08
C THR A 253 0.86 65.40 -30.27
N GLY A 254 -0.47 65.38 -30.42
CA GLY A 254 -1.36 64.48 -29.67
C GLY A 254 -1.18 63.01 -30.05
N ILE A 255 -1.07 62.74 -31.35
CA ILE A 255 -0.79 61.42 -31.95
C ILE A 255 0.52 60.85 -31.41
N ARG A 256 1.61 61.64 -31.47
CA ARG A 256 2.92 61.25 -30.92
C ARG A 256 2.88 60.94 -29.42
N ILE A 257 2.11 61.70 -28.64
CA ILE A 257 1.95 61.47 -27.20
C ILE A 257 1.24 60.14 -26.94
N GLN A 258 0.12 59.85 -27.61
CA GLN A 258 -0.63 58.60 -27.42
C GLN A 258 0.20 57.36 -27.79
N ARG A 259 0.93 57.41 -28.92
CA ARG A 259 1.82 56.33 -29.33
C ARG A 259 2.93 56.06 -28.33
N ASN A 260 3.56 57.11 -27.79
CA ASN A 260 4.61 56.98 -26.78
C ASN A 260 4.06 56.43 -25.46
N ILE A 261 2.83 56.81 -25.08
CA ILE A 261 2.13 56.24 -23.91
C ILE A 261 1.88 54.75 -24.13
N GLY A 262 1.32 54.35 -25.28
CA GLY A 262 1.07 52.94 -25.60
C GLY A 262 2.34 52.08 -25.55
N LEU A 263 3.42 52.52 -26.20
CA LEU A 263 4.72 51.83 -26.16
C LEU A 263 5.31 51.77 -24.74
N GLY A 264 5.17 52.84 -23.97
CA GLY A 264 5.60 52.88 -22.58
C GLY A 264 4.84 51.86 -21.71
N LEU A 265 3.52 51.76 -21.88
CA LEU A 265 2.68 50.80 -21.18
C LEU A 265 3.05 49.36 -21.53
N ILE A 266 3.25 49.05 -22.81
CA ILE A 266 3.72 47.72 -23.26
C ILE A 266 5.07 47.39 -22.60
N GLY A 267 6.06 48.28 -22.71
CA GLY A 267 7.39 48.05 -22.12
C GLY A 267 7.35 47.83 -20.60
N ILE A 268 6.59 48.65 -19.87
CA ILE A 268 6.42 48.51 -18.42
C ILE A 268 5.71 47.20 -18.08
N ASN A 269 4.66 46.83 -18.82
CA ASN A 269 3.91 45.59 -18.61
C ASN A 269 4.81 44.35 -18.74
N HIS A 270 5.64 44.31 -19.78
CA HIS A 270 6.62 43.23 -19.98
C HIS A 270 7.63 43.13 -18.82
N ILE A 271 8.20 44.25 -18.37
CA ILE A 271 9.18 44.26 -17.26
C ILE A 271 8.54 43.80 -15.95
N ILE A 272 7.37 44.36 -15.60
CA ILE A 272 6.65 44.00 -14.37
C ILE A 272 6.24 42.53 -14.41
N SER A 273 5.69 42.07 -15.54
CA SER A 273 5.29 40.68 -15.71
C SER A 273 6.47 39.72 -15.59
N ALA A 274 7.64 40.06 -16.14
CA ALA A 274 8.87 39.28 -16.05
C ALA A 274 9.36 39.11 -14.60
N ILE A 275 9.33 40.19 -13.81
CA ILE A 275 9.68 40.17 -12.39
C ILE A 275 8.69 39.29 -11.61
N ASP A 276 7.39 39.52 -11.80
CA ASP A 276 6.34 38.76 -11.10
C ASP A 276 6.31 37.28 -11.53
N GLY A 277 6.69 36.95 -12.77
CA GLY A 277 6.88 35.56 -13.23
C GLY A 277 8.00 34.86 -12.46
N GLY A 278 9.14 35.54 -12.28
CA GLY A 278 10.26 35.03 -11.49
C GLY A 278 9.96 34.89 -9.99
N LEU A 279 9.12 35.77 -9.44
CA LEU A 279 8.61 35.68 -8.06
C LEU A 279 7.57 34.57 -7.91
N SER A 280 6.68 34.41 -8.87
CA SER A 280 5.67 33.33 -8.88
C SER A 280 6.34 31.96 -8.93
N ALA A 281 7.39 31.79 -9.73
CA ALA A 281 8.17 30.55 -9.76
C ALA A 281 8.88 30.28 -8.43
N HIS A 282 9.38 31.33 -7.76
CA HIS A 282 9.96 31.19 -6.42
C HIS A 282 8.93 30.76 -5.39
N SER A 283 7.75 31.40 -5.38
CA SER A 283 6.66 31.08 -4.47
C SER A 283 6.14 29.65 -4.68
N TYR A 284 5.90 29.27 -5.94
CA TYR A 284 5.50 27.91 -6.32
C TYR A 284 6.50 26.87 -5.80
N ASN A 285 7.79 27.06 -6.10
CA ASN A 285 8.83 26.15 -5.63
C ASN A 285 8.94 26.13 -4.10
N LYS A 286 8.71 27.24 -3.40
CA LYS A 286 8.71 27.30 -1.94
C LYS A 286 7.55 26.47 -1.36
N GLN A 287 6.35 26.58 -1.93
CA GLN A 287 5.19 25.78 -1.51
C GLN A 287 5.43 24.29 -1.78
N LEU A 288 5.96 23.94 -2.95
CA LEU A 288 6.28 22.57 -3.31
C LEU A 288 7.34 21.97 -2.38
N LYS A 289 8.40 22.73 -2.07
CA LYS A 289 9.43 22.32 -1.10
C LYS A 289 8.87 22.12 0.29
N SER A 290 8.01 23.03 0.76
CA SER A 290 7.38 22.91 2.07
C SER A 290 6.46 21.70 2.16
N LYS A 291 5.69 21.42 1.10
CA LYS A 291 4.74 20.30 1.07
C LYS A 291 5.43 18.94 1.09
N TYR A 292 6.56 18.81 0.39
CA TYR A 292 7.28 17.54 0.22
C TYR A 292 8.59 17.45 1.01
N ASN A 293 8.87 18.43 1.88
CA ASN A 293 10.10 18.59 2.65
C ASN A 293 11.39 18.49 1.79
N LEU A 294 11.39 19.16 0.64
CA LEU A 294 12.51 19.15 -0.29
C LEU A 294 13.52 20.25 0.08
N SER A 295 14.79 19.90 0.25
CA SER A 295 15.87 20.89 0.35
C SER A 295 16.76 20.84 -0.90
N LEU A 296 17.05 22.01 -1.47
CA LEU A 296 18.04 22.14 -2.53
C LEU A 296 19.30 22.74 -1.93
N GLU A 297 20.38 21.96 -1.93
CA GLU A 297 21.70 22.42 -1.51
C GLU A 297 22.57 22.56 -2.76
N LEU A 298 23.10 23.76 -2.98
CA LEU A 298 24.09 23.96 -4.04
C LEU A 298 25.44 23.42 -3.52
N HIS A 299 25.93 22.35 -4.14
CA HIS A 299 27.21 21.78 -3.79
C HIS A 299 28.32 22.75 -4.23
N LYS A 300 28.90 23.48 -3.27
CA LYS A 300 29.79 24.63 -3.52
C LYS A 300 30.99 24.31 -4.44
N SER A 301 31.53 23.10 -4.37
CA SER A 301 32.70 22.70 -5.15
C SER A 301 32.39 22.27 -6.59
N THR A 302 31.23 21.64 -6.82
CA THR A 302 30.87 21.09 -8.15
C THR A 302 29.91 22.01 -8.91
N LYS A 303 29.36 23.04 -8.25
CA LYS A 303 28.25 23.86 -8.73
C LYS A 303 27.02 23.04 -9.14
N GLN A 304 26.93 21.78 -8.73
CA GLN A 304 25.77 20.94 -8.96
C GLN A 304 24.73 21.24 -7.88
N LEU A 305 23.45 21.23 -8.28
CA LEU A 305 22.34 21.27 -7.34
C LEU A 305 22.15 19.86 -6.79
N LEU A 306 22.53 19.65 -5.54
CA LEU A 306 22.19 18.43 -4.81
C LEU A 306 20.78 18.61 -4.24
N LEU A 307 19.88 17.71 -4.60
CA LEU A 307 18.58 17.64 -3.95
C LEU A 307 18.74 16.76 -2.72
N THR A 308 18.78 17.39 -1.55
CA THR A 308 18.93 16.71 -0.26
C THR A 308 17.55 16.53 0.37
N TYR A 309 17.30 15.36 0.97
CA TYR A 309 16.06 15.06 1.68
C TYR A 309 16.35 14.93 3.17
N ARG A 310 15.57 15.60 4.03
CA ARG A 310 15.66 15.41 5.48
C ARG A 310 14.50 14.53 5.95
N TYR A 311 14.84 13.41 6.60
CA TYR A 311 13.89 12.60 7.35
C TYR A 311 13.68 13.24 8.73
N HIS A 312 12.43 13.53 9.08
CA HIS A 312 12.05 13.68 10.48
C HIS A 312 11.56 12.30 10.92
N PHE A 313 12.38 11.60 11.68
CA PHE A 313 11.95 10.44 12.48
C PHE A 313 11.18 10.93 13.69
#